data_AF-A0A6C2UBV8-F1
#
_entry.id   AF-A0A6C2UBV8-F1
#
_cell.length_a   1.000
_cell.length_b   1.000
_cell.length_c   1.000
_cell.angle_alpha   90.00
_cell.angle_beta   90.00
_cell.angle_gamma   90.00
#
_symmetry.space_group_name_H-M   'P 1'
#
loop_
_entity.id
_entity.type
_entity.pdbx_description
1 polymer ?
#
loop_
_entity_poly.entity_id
_entity_poly.type
_entity_poly.pdbx_seq_one_letter_code
_entity_poly.pdbx_strand_id
1 'polypeptide(L)'
;MHGHGKVPMFRMKPNKGTLAIAIVVLLLGVLFFFEGHRDPGDIPAHERANLLLAISVVVSGLLFIVSTGRMWFKHLWHDRYR
;
A
#
# COMPACT_ATOMS: atom_id res chain seq x y z
N MET A 1 3.69 -47.00 -8.54
CA MET A 1 2.79 -45.89 -8.94
C MET A 1 3.18 -44.66 -8.12
N HIS A 2 4.06 -43.82 -8.65
CA HIS A 2 4.50 -42.60 -7.96
C HIS A 2 3.43 -41.52 -8.13
N GLY A 3 2.47 -41.50 -7.21
CA GLY A 3 1.46 -40.45 -7.12
C GLY A 3 2.10 -39.16 -6.64
N HIS A 4 2.57 -38.32 -7.57
CA HIS A 4 2.89 -36.93 -7.30
C HIS A 4 1.59 -36.20 -6.94
N GLY A 5 1.23 -36.23 -5.65
CA GLY A 5 0.21 -35.37 -5.08
C GLY A 5 0.62 -33.92 -5.30
N LYS A 6 0.04 -33.27 -6.33
CA LYS A 6 0.17 -31.83 -6.53
C LYS A 6 -0.58 -31.15 -5.39
N VAL A 7 0.12 -30.86 -4.30
CA VAL A 7 -0.39 -30.01 -3.22
C VAL A 7 -0.71 -28.66 -3.88
N PRO A 8 -1.98 -28.19 -3.84
CA PRO A 8 -2.30 -26.88 -4.37
C PRO A 8 -1.59 -25.83 -3.52
N MET A 9 -0.44 -25.35 -3.99
CA MET A 9 0.17 -24.14 -3.46
C MET A 9 -0.77 -22.99 -3.78
N PHE A 10 -1.63 -22.64 -2.82
CA PHE A 10 -2.34 -21.37 -2.82
C PHE A 10 -1.28 -20.27 -2.76
N ARG A 11 -0.88 -19.77 -3.93
CA ARG A 11 -0.05 -18.57 -4.04
C ARG A 11 -0.82 -17.44 -3.38
N MET A 12 -0.41 -17.06 -2.17
CA MET A 12 -0.91 -15.85 -1.50
C MET A 12 -0.63 -14.66 -2.40
N LYS A 13 -1.67 -14.19 -3.10
CA LYS A 13 -1.62 -12.98 -3.90
C LYS A 13 -1.79 -11.79 -2.95
N PRO A 14 -1.14 -10.64 -3.22
CA PRO A 14 -1.43 -9.40 -2.50
C PRO A 14 -2.93 -9.12 -2.56
N ASN A 15 -3.47 -8.52 -1.50
CA ASN A 15 -4.83 -8.04 -1.54
C ASN A 15 -4.89 -6.86 -2.52
N LYS A 16 -5.34 -7.14 -3.75
CA LYS A 16 -5.40 -6.18 -4.85
C LYS A 16 -6.23 -4.95 -4.48
N GLY A 17 -7.26 -5.11 -3.65
CA GLY A 17 -8.09 -3.99 -3.19
C GLY A 17 -7.31 -3.01 -2.33
N THR A 18 -6.63 -3.51 -1.28
CA THR A 18 -5.84 -2.67 -0.37
C THR A 18 -4.66 -2.00 -1.09
N LEU A 19 -4.05 -2.70 -2.06
CA LEU A 19 -2.97 -2.15 -2.87
C LEU A 19 -3.47 -1.04 -3.82
N ALA A 20 -4.64 -1.22 -4.44
CA ALA A 20 -5.25 -0.18 -5.27
C ALA A 20 -5.59 1.08 -4.45
N ILE A 21 -6.13 0.90 -3.23
CA ILE A 21 -6.40 2.03 -2.33
C ILE A 21 -5.11 2.76 -1.96
N ALA A 22 -4.03 2.05 -1.64
CA ALA A 22 -2.73 2.67 -1.34
C ALA A 22 -2.21 3.54 -2.49
N ILE A 23 -2.38 3.08 -3.74
CA ILE A 23 -2.01 3.83 -4.95
C ILE A 23 -2.89 5.08 -5.09
N VAL A 24 -4.21 4.94 -4.95
CA VAL A 24 -5.13 6.08 -5.08
C VAL A 24 -4.83 7.17 -4.03
N VAL A 25 -4.60 6.78 -2.78
CA VAL A 25 -4.24 7.73 -1.71
C VAL A 25 -2.94 8.46 -2.03
N LEU A 26 -1.92 7.75 -2.54
CA LEU A 26 -0.66 8.37 -2.93
C LEU A 26 -0.86 9.36 -4.09
N LEU A 27 -1.62 8.97 -5.12
CA LEU A 27 -1.92 9.83 -6.27
C LEU A 27 -2.66 11.09 -5.86
N LEU A 28 -3.63 10.99 -4.94
CA LEU A 28 -4.33 12.17 -4.41
C LEU A 28 -3.35 13.09 -3.66
N GLY A 29 -2.48 12.54 -2.81
CA GLY A 29 -1.45 13.33 -2.13
C GLY A 29 -0.54 14.09 -3.09
N VAL A 30 -0.10 13.44 -4.17
CA VAL A 30 0.70 14.06 -5.22
C VAL A 30 -0.09 15.15 -5.96
N LEU A 31 -1.37 14.91 -6.27
CA LEU A 31 -2.23 15.89 -6.94
C LEU A 31 -2.38 17.16 -6.09
N PHE A 32 -2.68 17.01 -4.79
CA PHE A 32 -2.79 18.14 -3.87
C PHE A 32 -1.46 18.86 -3.66
N PHE A 33 -0.34 18.13 -3.71
CA PHE A 33 0.99 18.73 -3.70
C PHE A 33 1.19 19.68 -4.89
N PHE A 34 0.90 19.21 -6.11
CA PHE A 34 1.00 20.02 -7.32
C PHE A 34 0.07 21.23 -7.29
N GLU A 35 -1.18 21.05 -6.84
CA GLU A 35 -2.15 22.14 -6.78
C GLU A 35 -1.74 23.20 -5.75
N GLY A 36 -1.24 22.79 -4.58
CA GLY A 36 -0.78 23.73 -3.55
C GLY A 36 0.52 24.46 -3.88
N HIS A 37 1.32 23.94 -4.82
CA HIS A 37 2.53 24.59 -5.34
C HIS A 37 2.30 25.35 -6.66
N ARG A 38 1.03 25.46 -7.10
CA ARG A 38 0.69 26.12 -8.35
C ARG A 38 0.97 27.63 -8.32
N ASP A 39 0.73 28.27 -7.18
CA ASP A 39 0.94 29.70 -6.98
C ASP A 39 2.09 29.95 -6.00
N PRO A 40 3.30 30.30 -6.46
CA PRO A 40 4.52 30.35 -5.63
C PRO A 40 4.49 31.41 -4.52
N GLY A 41 3.50 32.33 -4.54
CA GLY A 41 3.31 33.35 -3.52
C GLY A 41 2.48 32.91 -2.31
N ASP A 42 1.76 31.78 -2.39
CA ASP A 42 0.89 31.30 -1.31
C ASP A 42 1.64 30.32 -0.39
N ILE A 43 2.48 30.87 0.49
CA ILE A 43 3.25 30.10 1.49
C ILE A 43 2.34 29.20 2.34
N PRO A 44 1.18 29.65 2.86
CA PRO A 44 0.25 28.78 3.59
C PRO A 44 -0.27 27.58 2.78
N ALA A 45 -0.55 27.75 1.49
CA ALA A 45 -0.98 26.64 0.63
C ALA A 45 0.14 25.60 0.44
N HIS A 46 1.39 26.04 0.30
CA HIS A 46 2.56 25.16 0.17
C HIS A 46 2.73 24.27 1.40
N GLU A 47 2.65 24.86 2.60
CA GLU A 47 2.79 24.11 3.86
C GLU A 47 1.68 23.07 4.02
N ARG A 48 0.43 23.44 3.72
CA ARG A 48 -0.71 22.50 3.76
C ARG A 48 -0.52 21.36 2.76
N ALA A 49 -0.07 21.67 1.55
CA ALA A 49 0.16 20.68 0.50
C ALA A 49 1.32 19.72 0.84
N ASN A 50 2.39 20.23 1.44
CA ASN A 50 3.49 19.42 1.98
C ASN A 50 3.01 18.47 3.09
N LEU A 51 2.20 18.98 4.02
CA LEU A 51 1.66 18.19 5.12
C LEU A 51 0.71 17.11 4.60
N LEU A 52 -0.17 17.43 3.65
CA LEU A 52 -1.07 16.47 2.99
C LEU A 52 -0.29 15.39 2.24
N LEU A 53 0.78 15.75 1.52
CA LEU A 53 1.63 14.77 0.85
C LEU A 53 2.30 13.84 1.87
N ALA A 54 2.84 14.40 2.96
CA ALA A 54 3.47 13.62 4.02
C ALA A 54 2.49 12.61 4.64
N ILE A 55 1.26 13.05 4.96
CA ILE A 55 0.21 12.16 5.47
C ILE A 55 -0.11 11.06 4.45
N SER A 56 -0.31 11.42 3.18
CA SER A 56 -0.63 10.45 2.12
C SER A 56 0.47 9.41 1.93
N VAL A 57 1.75 9.81 2.02
CA VAL A 57 2.89 8.88 1.97
C VAL A 57 2.87 7.92 3.15
N VAL A 58 2.63 8.41 4.37
CA VAL A 58 2.56 7.57 5.57
C VAL A 58 1.40 6.57 5.46
N VAL A 59 0.19 7.05 5.11
CA VAL A 59 -0.99 6.20 4.98
C VAL A 59 -0.82 5.17 3.85
N SER A 60 -0.31 5.59 2.69
CA SER A 60 -0.04 4.69 1.57
C SER A 60 1.00 3.63 1.94
N GLY A 61 2.09 4.02 2.63
CA GLY A 61 3.11 3.11 3.12
C GLY A 61 2.54 2.06 4.10
N LEU A 62 1.69 2.47 5.04
CA LEU A 62 1.01 1.55 5.95
C LEU A 62 0.10 0.57 5.19
N LEU A 63 -0.72 1.06 4.25
CA LEU A 63 -1.59 0.21 3.44
C LEU A 63 -0.79 -0.75 2.56
N PHE A 64 0.35 -0.32 2.04
CA PHE A 64 1.27 -1.17 1.29
C PHE A 64 1.85 -2.29 2.16
N ILE A 65 2.32 -1.97 3.37
CA ILE A 65 2.80 -2.94 4.35
C ILE A 65 1.69 -3.91 4.73
N VAL A 66 0.47 -3.44 4.98
CA VAL A 66 -0.67 -4.32 5.31
C VAL A 66 -1.02 -5.24 4.13
N SER A 67 -1.02 -4.70 2.90
CA SER A 67 -1.32 -5.46 1.69
C SER A 67 -0.27 -6.53 1.38
N THR A 68 1.01 -6.25 1.68
CA THR A 68 2.15 -7.13 1.40
C THR A 68 2.60 -7.96 2.60
N GLY A 69 2.18 -7.61 3.81
CA GLY A 69 2.61 -8.24 5.06
C GLY A 69 2.23 -9.71 5.15
N ARG A 70 1.06 -10.09 4.60
CA ARG A 70 0.67 -11.51 4.46
C ARG A 70 1.65 -12.33 3.60
N MET A 71 2.36 -11.70 2.66
CA MET A 71 3.37 -12.37 1.84
C MET A 71 4.74 -12.44 2.51
N TRP A 72 5.07 -11.47 3.35
CA TRP A 72 6.35 -11.42 4.07
C TRP A 72 6.37 -12.32 5.28
N PHE A 73 5.26 -12.41 6.02
CA PHE A 73 5.14 -13.23 7.21
C PHE A 73 4.47 -14.59 6.94
N LYS A 74 4.84 -15.25 5.83
CA LYS A 74 4.36 -16.62 5.54
C LYS A 74 4.67 -17.58 6.69
N HIS A 75 5.80 -17.39 7.37
CA HIS A 75 6.22 -18.22 8.50
C HIS A 75 5.32 -18.07 9.74
N LEU A 76 4.68 -16.91 9.97
CA LEU A 76 3.72 -16.71 11.07
C LEU A 76 2.32 -17.25 10.74
N TRP A 77 2.09 -17.63 9.48
CA TRP A 77 0.80 -18.08 8.96
C TRP A 77 0.79 -19.58 8.62
N HIS A 78 1.87 -20.29 8.95
CA HIS A 78 1.94 -21.74 8.80
C HIS A 78 1.23 -22.43 9.97
N ASP A 79 0.31 -23.32 9.62
CA ASP A 79 -0.26 -24.39 10.44
C ASP A 79 -1.05 -24.02 11.70
N ARG A 80 -2.32 -23.61 11.48
CA ARG A 80 -3.40 -23.93 12.44
C ARG A 80 -4.45 -24.90 11.88
N TYR A 81 -4.16 -25.52 10.74
CA TYR A 81 -4.98 -26.57 10.13
C TYR A 81 -4.09 -27.76 9.80
N ARG A 82 -3.66 -28.46 10.85
CA ARG A 82 -3.30 -29.87 10.77
C ARG A 82 -4.42 -30.65 11.44
#